data_AF-A0A9E5NTL3-F1
#
_entry.id   AF-A0A9E5NTL3-F1
#
_cell.length_a   1.000
_cell.length_b   1.000
_cell.length_c   1.000
_cell.angle_alpha   90.00
_cell.angle_beta   90.00
_cell.angle_gamma   90.00
#
_symmetry.space_group_name_H-M   'P 1'
#
loop_
_entity.id
_entity.type
_entity.pdbx_description
1 polymer ?
#
loop_
_entity_poly.entity_id
_entity_poly.type
_entity_poly.pdbx_seq_one_letter_code
_entity_poly.pdbx_strand_id
1 'polypeptide(L)' 'KWTGKEITDDDLRRGIEMMNRNRQLMKQVYELRKHEEPPLSGLETMYMVVSSQMTDKEEHSRIVEDSLKELENRTLGR' A
#
# COMPACT_ATOMS: atom_id res chain seq x y z
N LYS A 1 -26.13 13.48 12.50
CA LYS A 1 -25.57 12.26 11.85
C LYS A 1 -24.68 12.71 10.69
N TRP A 2 -23.50 12.10 10.49
CA TRP A 2 -22.53 12.55 9.47
C TRP A 2 -22.97 12.22 8.04
N THR A 3 -23.28 10.96 7.74
CA THR A 3 -23.61 10.51 6.36
C THR A 3 -25.09 10.17 6.17
N GLY A 4 -25.87 10.01 7.25
CA GLY A 4 -27.27 9.60 7.19
C GLY A 4 -27.51 8.14 6.74
N LYS A 5 -26.47 7.45 6.26
CA LYS A 5 -26.51 6.06 5.80
C LYS A 5 -26.28 5.08 6.97
N GLU A 6 -27.06 4.00 7.00
CA GLU A 6 -26.77 2.85 7.85
C GLU A 6 -25.55 2.10 7.32
N ILE A 7 -24.61 1.76 8.22
CA ILE A 7 -23.44 0.93 7.89
C ILE A 7 -23.84 -0.50 8.18
N THR A 8 -23.93 -1.33 7.15
CA THR A 8 -24.30 -2.74 7.29
C THR A 8 -23.09 -3.61 7.60
N ASP A 9 -23.31 -4.86 8.04
CA ASP A 9 -22.23 -5.84 8.20
C ASP A 9 -21.45 -6.06 6.90
N ASP A 10 -22.12 -6.00 5.75
CA ASP A 10 -21.45 -6.12 4.45
C ASP A 10 -20.58 -4.90 4.14
N ASP A 11 -21.00 -3.70 4.54
CA ASP A 11 -20.15 -2.50 4.44
C ASP A 11 -18.87 -2.69 5.28
N LEU A 12 -18.99 -3.27 6.48
CA LEU A 12 -17.85 -3.56 7.35
C LEU A 12 -16.91 -4.62 6.75
N ARG A 13 -17.45 -5.73 6.24
CA ARG A 13 -16.66 -6.79 5.58
C ARG A 13 -15.84 -6.23 4.42
N ARG A 14 -16.47 -5.43 3.54
CA ARG A 14 -15.77 -4.79 2.42
C ARG A 14 -14.69 -3.82 2.88
N GLY A 15 -14.95 -3.04 3.93
CA GLY A 15 -13.94 -2.14 4.52
C GLY A 15 -12.73 -2.90 5.08
N ILE A 16 -12.96 -4.04 5.74
CA ILE A 16 -11.89 -4.90 6.28
C ILE A 16 -11.03 -5.47 5.15
N GLU A 17 -11.66 -6.02 4.10
CA GLU A 17 -10.97 -6.58 2.94
C GLU A 17 -10.10 -5.54 2.24
N MET A 18 -10.66 -4.35 1.98
CA MET A 18 -9.95 -3.23 1.37
C MET A 18 -8.71 -2.83 2.19
N MET A 19 -8.85 -2.68 3.50
CA MET A 19 -7.74 -2.32 4.39
C MET A 19 -6.69 -3.43 4.48
N ASN A 20 -7.10 -4.69 4.53
CA ASN A 20 -6.18 -5.82 4.62
C ASN A 20 -5.36 -6.00 3.35
N ARG A 21 -5.96 -5.83 2.16
CA ARG A 21 -5.23 -5.81 0.89
C ARG A 21 -4.13 -4.75 0.90
N ASN A 22 -4.46 -3.52 1.31
CA ASN A 22 -3.47 -2.44 1.40
C ASN A 22 -2.33 -2.76 2.37
N ARG A 23 -2.64 -3.28 3.56
CA ARG A 23 -1.63 -3.69 4.56
C ARG A 23 -0.73 -4.81 4.04
N GLN A 24 -1.29 -5.79 3.34
CA GLN A 24 -0.53 -6.90 2.78
C GLN A 24 0.46 -6.43 1.70
N LEU A 25 0.03 -5.52 0.81
CA LEU A 25 0.90 -4.94 -0.21
C LEU A 25 2.00 -4.07 0.40
N MET A 26 1.66 -3.20 1.36
CA MET A 26 2.67 -2.40 2.07
C MET A 26 3.67 -3.28 2.82
N LYS A 27 3.24 -4.42 3.39
CA LYS A 27 4.17 -5.39 4.00
C LYS A 27 5.19 -5.91 3.00
N GLN A 28 4.80 -6.21 1.76
CA GLN A 28 5.74 -6.64 0.71
C GLN A 28 6.77 -5.55 0.40
N VAL A 29 6.35 -4.28 0.32
CA VAL A 29 7.27 -3.13 0.19
C VAL A 29 8.29 -3.11 1.35
N TYR A 30 7.85 -3.36 2.59
CA TYR A 30 8.75 -3.43 3.74
C TYR A 30 9.69 -4.63 3.72
N GLU A 31 9.30 -5.77 3.14
CA GLU A 31 10.20 -6.92 2.97
C GLU A 31 11.34 -6.59 2.00
N LEU A 32 11.06 -5.91 0.88
CA LEU A 32 12.09 -5.48 -0.08
C LEU A 32 13.15 -4.57 0.56
N ARG A 33 12.76 -3.77 1.57
CA ARG A 33 13.68 -2.88 2.30
C ARG A 33 14.70 -3.61 3.17
N LYS A 34 14.50 -4.90 3.43
CA LYS A 34 15.40 -5.71 4.26
C LYS A 34 16.52 -6.36 3.47
N HIS A 35 16.46 -6.31 2.13
CA HIS A 35 17.50 -6.87 1.27
C HIS A 35 18.84 -6.15 1.49
N GLU A 36 19.96 -6.82 1.21
CA GLU A 36 21.29 -6.19 1.28
C GLU A 36 21.41 -5.02 0.29
N GLU A 37 20.81 -5.18 -0.90
CA GLU A 37 20.66 -4.13 -1.91
C GLU A 37 19.16 -3.84 -2.16
N PRO A 38 18.52 -3.00 -1.35
CA PRO A 38 17.11 -2.68 -1.52
C PRO A 38 16.82 -1.99 -2.87
N PRO A 39 15.76 -2.38 -3.58
CA PRO A 39 15.36 -1.73 -4.85
C PRO A 39 14.70 -0.35 -4.63
N LEU A 40 14.49 0.05 -3.37
CA LEU A 40 13.88 1.31 -2.95
C LEU A 40 14.78 2.11 -2.01
N SER A 41 14.75 3.44 -2.15
CA SER A 41 15.27 4.36 -1.14
C SER A 41 14.35 4.49 0.07
N GLY A 42 14.93 4.95 1.18
CA GLY A 42 14.15 5.33 2.35
C GLY A 42 13.16 6.46 2.05
N LEU A 43 13.53 7.39 1.17
CA LEU A 43 12.68 8.50 0.75
C LEU A 43 11.46 8.02 -0.06
N GLU A 44 11.68 7.16 -1.06
CA GLU A 44 10.58 6.56 -1.84
C GLU A 44 9.63 5.77 -0.94
N THR A 45 10.17 4.98 -0.01
CA THR A 45 9.34 4.26 0.97
C THR A 45 8.50 5.24 1.80
N MET A 46 9.10 6.31 2.30
CA MET A 46 8.38 7.32 3.09
C MET A 46 7.22 7.91 2.28
N TYR A 47 7.45 8.22 1.01
CA TYR A 47 6.38 8.70 0.13
C TYR A 47 5.27 7.67 -0.08
N MET A 48 5.59 6.38 -0.26
CA MET A 48 4.58 5.31 -0.35
C MET A 48 3.71 5.21 0.92
N VAL A 49 4.28 5.48 2.10
CA VAL A 49 3.53 5.46 3.36
C VAL A 49 2.60 6.67 3.48
N VAL A 50 3.09 7.86 3.16
CA VAL A 50 2.33 9.12 3.20
C VAL A 50 1.19 9.09 2.18
N SER A 51 1.44 8.63 0.95
CA SER A 51 0.39 8.50 -0.07
C SER A 51 -0.74 7.58 0.39
N SER A 52 -0.44 6.54 1.17
CA SER A 52 -1.46 5.62 1.69
C SER A 52 -2.44 6.30 2.66
N GLN A 53 -2.05 7.39 3.31
CA GLN A 53 -2.89 8.11 4.26
C GLN A 53 -3.80 9.12 3.57
N MET A 54 -3.39 9.59 2.38
CA MET A 54 -4.04 10.70 1.67
C MET A 54 -4.91 10.24 0.49
N THR A 55 -4.88 8.94 0.16
CA THR A 55 -5.54 8.37 -1.02
C THR A 55 -6.54 7.30 -0.60
N ASP A 56 -7.56 7.07 -1.44
CA ASP A 56 -8.43 5.90 -1.30
C ASP A 56 -7.62 4.59 -1.27
N LYS A 57 -8.08 3.62 -0.48
CA LYS A 57 -7.32 2.40 -0.20
C LYS A 57 -7.34 1.41 -1.35
N GLU A 58 -8.37 1.39 -2.18
CA GLU A 58 -8.34 0.57 -3.40
C GLU A 58 -7.39 1.15 -4.43
N GLU A 59 -7.47 2.46 -4.66
CA GLU A 59 -6.60 3.16 -5.59
C GLU A 59 -5.13 3.00 -5.19
N HIS A 60 -4.81 3.29 -3.93
CA HIS A 60 -3.46 3.11 -3.41
C HIS A 60 -2.98 1.66 -3.51
N SER A 61 -3.87 0.69 -3.29
CA SER A 61 -3.49 -0.73 -3.41
C SER A 61 -3.12 -1.09 -4.85
N ARG A 62 -3.86 -0.59 -5.85
CA ARG A 62 -3.53 -0.83 -7.27
C ARG A 62 -2.16 -0.23 -7.63
N ILE A 63 -1.90 1.02 -7.22
CA ILE A 63 -0.63 1.70 -7.50
C ILE A 63 0.55 0.97 -6.83
N VAL A 64 0.40 0.52 -5.57
CA VAL A 64 1.46 -0.23 -4.88
C VAL A 64 1.69 -1.59 -5.53
N GLU A 65 0.64 -2.27 -5.97
CA GLU A 65 0.75 -3.54 -6.68
C GLU A 65 1.53 -3.40 -8.00
N ASP A 66 1.28 -2.35 -8.76
CA ASP A 66 2.06 -2.06 -9.99
C ASP A 66 3.49 -1.64 -9.68
N SER A 67 3.67 -0.82 -8.65
CA SER A 67 5.01 -0.43 -8.17
C SER A 67 5.83 -1.65 -7.75
N LEU A 68 5.23 -2.63 -7.06
CA LEU A 68 5.91 -3.86 -6.65
C LEU A 68 6.45 -4.65 -7.86
N LYS A 69 5.68 -4.73 -8.96
CA LYS A 69 6.12 -5.39 -10.21
C LYS A 69 7.33 -4.67 -10.83
N GLU A 70 7.33 -3.34 -10.82
CA GLU A 70 8.46 -2.55 -11.33
C GLU A 70 9.73 -2.73 -10.47
N LEU A 71 9.56 -2.97 -9.18
CA LEU A 71 10.67 -3.12 -8.23
C LEU A 71 11.35 -4.49 -8.28
N GLU A 72 10.71 -5.52 -8.82
CA GLU A 72 11.26 -6.89 -8.88
C GLU A 72 12.63 -6.95 -9.57
N ASN A 73 12.87 -6.09 -10.58
CA ASN A 73 14.09 -6.07 -11.37
C ASN A 73 14.89 -4.76 -11.24
N ARG A 74 14.54 -3.91 -10.26
CA ARG A 74 15.18 -2.60 -10.10
C ARG A 74 16.40 -2.70 -9.18
N THR A 75 17.50 -2.10 -9.60
CA THR A 75 18.69 -1.87 -8.77
C THR A 75 18.97 -0.38 -8.67
N LEU A 76 19.33 0.13 -7.50
CA LEU A 76 19.58 1.57 -7.31
C LEU A 76 21.00 2.01 -7.67
N GLY A 77 21.91 1.08 -7.97
CA GLY A 77 23.27 1.37 -8.43
C GLY A 77 24.04 2.30 -7.50
N ARG A 78 23.99 2.01 -6.19
CA ARG A 78 24.61 2.82 -5.14
C ARG A 78 26.03 2.37 -4.85
#